data_AF-A0A6C6ZGM0-F1
#
_entry.id   AF-A0A6C6ZGM0-F1
#
_cell.length_a   1.000
_cell.length_b   1.000
_cell.length_c   1.000
_cell.angle_alpha   90.00
_cell.angle_beta   90.00
_cell.angle_gamma   90.00
#
_symmetry.space_group_name_H-M   'P 1'
#
loop_
_entity.id
_entity.type
_entity.pdbx_description
1 polymer ?
#
loop_
_entity_poly.entity_id
_entity_poly.type
_entity_poly.pdbx_seq_one_letter_code
_entity_poly.pdbx_strand_id
1 'polypeptide(L)' 'MNLVDAFVKKVISEPYEEYGKWWIDVEYISWGVPGKTRLMFESKEQALEVKEGYKFLT' A
#
# COMPACT_ATOMS: atom_id res chain seq x y z
N MET A 1 14.70 -7.84 12.47
CA MET A 1 13.53 -6.97 12.24
C MET A 1 12.37 -7.91 11.96
N ASN A 2 11.36 -7.97 12.84
CA ASN A 2 10.22 -8.86 12.62
C ASN A 2 9.35 -8.22 11.55
N LEU A 3 9.26 -8.85 10.38
CA LEU A 3 8.38 -8.40 9.31
C LEU A 3 6.95 -8.59 9.78
N VAL A 4 6.21 -7.50 9.82
CA VAL A 4 4.83 -7.53 10.30
C VAL A 4 3.90 -7.59 9.10
N ASP A 5 3.00 -8.57 9.11
CA ASP A 5 1.96 -8.67 8.10
C ASP A 5 1.00 -7.48 8.22
N ALA A 6 0.88 -6.73 7.12
CA ALA A 6 -0.03 -5.61 6.97
C ALA A 6 -0.99 -5.89 5.81
N PHE A 7 -2.26 -5.57 6.00
CA PHE A 7 -3.29 -5.76 4.98
C PHE A 7 -3.91 -4.42 4.64
N VAL A 8 -3.97 -4.11 3.34
CA VAL A 8 -4.68 -2.91 2.86
C VAL A 8 -6.15 -3.04 3.22
N LYS A 9 -6.63 -2.10 4.02
CA LYS A 9 -8.03 -1.97 4.40
C LYS A 9 -8.78 -1.06 3.44
N LYS A 10 -8.14 -0.03 2.91
CA LYS A 10 -8.77 0.89 1.97
C LYS A 10 -7.73 1.60 1.12
N VAL A 11 -7.97 1.71 -0.17
CA VAL A 11 -7.19 2.57 -1.06
C VAL A 11 -7.70 4.00 -0.90
N ILE A 12 -6.80 4.94 -0.56
CA ILE A 12 -7.13 6.34 -0.28
C ILE A 12 -6.97 7.19 -1.55
N SER A 13 -5.94 6.91 -2.34
CA SER A 13 -5.64 7.62 -3.58
C SER A 13 -5.57 6.66 -4.77
N GLU A 14 -5.87 7.15 -5.96
CA GLU A 14 -5.47 6.48 -7.19
C GLU A 14 -3.94 6.50 -7.32
N PRO A 15 -3.33 5.53 -8.05
CA PRO A 15 -1.90 5.53 -8.32
C PRO A 15 -1.43 6.81 -9.02
N TYR A 16 -0.44 7.49 -8.44
CA TYR A 16 0.19 8.68 -9.02
C TYR A 16 1.68 8.48 -9.21
N GLU A 17 2.25 9.13 -10.22
CA GLU A 17 3.69 9.09 -10.46
C GLU A 17 4.37 10.24 -9.71
N GLU A 18 5.35 9.91 -8.87
CA GLU A 18 6.20 10.89 -8.18
C GLU A 18 7.65 10.37 -8.18
N TYR A 19 8.60 11.23 -8.58
CA TYR A 19 10.03 10.88 -8.73
C TYR A 19 10.30 9.69 -9.65
N GLY A 20 9.46 9.47 -10.68
CA GLY A 20 9.58 8.33 -11.59
C GLY A 20 9.22 6.98 -10.97
N LYS A 21 8.51 7.00 -9.83
CA LYS A 21 7.94 5.83 -9.16
C LYS A 21 6.44 6.02 -8.99
N TRP A 22 5.71 4.91 -8.90
CA TRP A 22 4.26 4.91 -8.72
C TRP A 22 3.92 4.78 -7.24
N TRP A 23 3.19 5.75 -6.72
CA TRP A 23 2.79 5.82 -5.33
C TRP A 23 1.29 5.65 -5.20
N ILE A 24 0.89 4.98 -4.12
CA ILE A 24 -0.50 4.83 -3.74
C ILE A 24 -0.65 4.99 -2.23
N ASP A 25 -1.50 5.92 -1.81
CA ASP A 25 -1.86 6.10 -0.41
C ASP A 25 -2.91 5.05 -0.03
N VAL A 26 -2.61 4.25 1.00
CA VAL A 26 -3.49 3.20 1.49
C VAL A 26 -3.65 3.28 3.01
N GLU A 27 -4.84 2.97 3.48
CA GLU A 27 -5.09 2.63 4.87
C GLU A 27 -4.90 1.11 4.99
N TYR A 28 -4.14 0.69 5.99
CA TYR A 28 -3.87 -0.71 6.28
C TYR A 28 -4.22 -1.03 7.71
N ILE A 29 -4.40 -2.32 8.00
CA ILE A 29 -4.51 -2.84 9.35
C ILE A 29 -3.37 -3.82 9.59
N SER A 30 -2.76 -3.70 10.75
CA SER A 30 -1.70 -4.60 11.18
C SER A 30 -1.90 -4.92 12.67
N TRP A 31 -2.02 -6.21 12.99
CA TRP A 31 -2.30 -6.69 14.36
C TRP A 31 -3.49 -5.97 15.05
N GLY A 32 -4.52 -5.60 14.27
CA GLY A 32 -5.69 -4.87 14.77
C GLY A 32 -5.50 -3.36 14.91
N VAL A 33 -4.31 -2.83 14.61
CA VAL A 33 -4.00 -1.41 14.62
C VAL A 33 -4.16 -0.85 13.20
N PRO A 34 -5.06 0.12 12.96
CA PRO A 34 -5.14 0.81 11.68
C PRO A 34 -3.98 1.80 11.52
N GLY A 35 -3.43 1.87 10.32
CA GLY A 35 -2.37 2.80 9.93
C GLY A 35 -2.59 3.31 8.52
N LYS A 36 -1.89 4.39 8.16
CA LYS A 36 -1.86 4.91 6.79
C LYS A 36 -0.43 4.88 6.30
N THR A 37 -0.23 4.45 5.07
CA THR A 37 1.09 4.39 4.45
C THR A 37 1.00 4.68 2.96
N ARG A 38 2.15 4.95 2.35
CA ARG A 38 2.33 5.07 0.90
C ARG A 38 3.10 3.87 0.42
N LEU A 39 2.50 3.12 -0.49
CA LEU A 39 3.19 2.02 -1.15
C LEU A 39 3.84 2.54 -2.43
N MET A 40 5.08 2.15 -2.66
CA MET A 40 5.87 2.50 -3.84
C MET A 40 5.98 1.29 -4.76
N PHE A 41 5.73 1.52 -6.04
CA PHE A 41 5.81 0.53 -7.11
C PHE A 41 6.66 1.05 -8.26
N GLU A 42 7.23 0.12 -9.01
CA GLU A 42 8.00 0.46 -10.20
C GLU A 42 7.11 0.70 -11.42
N SER A 43 5.94 0.06 -11.46
CA SER A 43 4.98 0.20 -12.55
C SER A 43 3.60 0.60 -12.04
N LYS A 44 2.87 1.31 -12.89
CA LYS A 44 1.47 1.66 -12.66
C LYS A 44 0.59 0.43 -12.47
N GLU A 45 0.88 -0.64 -13.21
CA GLU A 45 0.12 -1.89 -13.17
C GLU A 45 0.17 -2.52 -11.79
N GLN A 46 1.36 -2.59 -11.17
CA GLN A 46 1.50 -3.09 -9.80
C GLN A 46 0.73 -2.23 -8.79
N ALA A 47 0.78 -0.91 -8.95
CA ALA A 47 0.03 0.00 -8.08
C ALA A 47 -1.49 -0.16 -8.25
N LEU A 48 -1.97 -0.49 -9.46
CA LEU A 48 -3.39 -0.77 -9.74
C LEU A 48 -3.85 -2.13 -9.20
N GLU A 49 -2.96 -3.09 -9.03
CA GLU A 49 -3.28 -4.38 -8.39
C GLU A 49 -3.54 -4.24 -6.89
N VAL A 50 -3.06 -3.15 -6.27
CA VAL A 50 -3.31 -2.86 -4.85
C VAL A 50 -4.79 -2.53 -4.65
N LYS A 51 -5.43 -3.39 -3.88
CA LYS A 51 -6.85 -3.29 -3.50
C LYS A 51 -7.03 -3.69 -2.05
N GLU A 52 -8.25 -3.53 -1.54
CA GLU A 52 -8.60 -4.04 -0.21
C GLU A 52 -8.26 -5.54 -0.10
N GLY A 53 -7.59 -5.91 0.99
CA GLY A 53 -7.05 -7.25 1.24
C GLY A 53 -5.62 -7.48 0.72
N TYR A 54 -5.01 -6.52 0.01
CA TYR A 54 -3.63 -6.65 -0.46
C TYR A 54 -2.68 -6.76 0.73
N LYS A 55 -1.90 -7.84 0.77
CA LYS A 55 -0.92 -8.12 1.82
C LYS A 55 0.42 -7.50 1.44
N PHE A 56 1.00 -6.74 2.36
CA PHE A 56 2.37 -6.24 2.26
C PHE A 56 3.08 -6.39 3.59
N LEU A 57 4.41 -6.25 3.57
CA LEU A 57 5.24 -6.34 4.76
C LEU A 57 5.68 -4.92 5.13
N THR A 58 5.50 -4.57 6.41
CA THR A 58 5.95 -3.29 6.99
C THR A 58 7.07 -3.47 8.00
#